data_AF-A0A920I1Y9-F1
#
_entry.id   AF-A0A920I1Y9-F1
#
_cell.length_a   1.000
_cell.length_b   1.000
_cell.length_c   1.000
_cell.angle_alpha   90.00
_cell.angle_beta   90.00
_cell.angle_gamma   90.00
#
_symmetry.space_group_name_H-M   'P 1'
#
loop_
_entity.id
_entity.type
_entity.pdbx_description
1 polymer ?
#
loop_
_entity_poly.entity_id
_entity_poly.type
_entity_poly.pdbx_seq_one_letter_code
_entity_poly.pdbx_strand_id
1 'polypeptide(L)'
;MVIMLIGTKFQIAIYKMQAEILEDLGQPTQVTPYAANTTGQAALSLWHQLEGRDKYHSLYPGIADYLVGRHGKVPSSTSKKLITKALKQLNLKTSEKYTKAVDRPNGIPIAEEKLVEAGLLKPTLRQNISASLLKDSGSFKAIEHILSIANECNSPDTPPQLPFYAMPPNPKIRADGSGFNRDIRDAVSVIGGYSKLQEIAERVLHIKQLVDRRYIFPAGEEDLEKKWLRANIERLR
;
A
#
# COMPACT_ATOMS: atom_id res chain seq x y z
N MET A 1 18.74 -6.92 14.16
CA MET A 1 19.04 -5.54 13.73
C MET A 1 19.22 -5.35 12.23
N VAL A 2 19.67 -6.37 11.49
CA VAL A 2 19.78 -6.38 10.01
C VAL A 2 18.46 -6.04 9.29
N ILE A 3 17.31 -6.46 9.82
CA ILE A 3 15.98 -6.26 9.20
C ILE A 3 15.56 -4.78 9.14
N MET A 4 15.88 -3.97 10.17
CA MET A 4 15.47 -2.56 10.21
C MET A 4 16.29 -1.68 9.25
N LEU A 5 17.60 -1.94 9.15
CA LEU A 5 18.47 -1.26 8.17
C LEU A 5 18.13 -1.62 6.72
N ILE A 6 17.64 -2.84 6.48
CA ILE A 6 17.12 -3.26 5.17
C ILE A 6 15.82 -2.50 4.86
N GLY A 7 14.90 -2.39 5.83
CA GLY A 7 13.64 -1.67 5.65
C GLY A 7 13.83 -0.21 5.24
N THR A 8 14.73 0.54 5.88
CA THR A 8 14.98 1.95 5.53
C THR A 8 15.61 2.11 4.15
N LYS A 9 16.56 1.24 3.77
CA LYS A 9 17.19 1.29 2.44
C LYS A 9 16.19 0.95 1.33
N PHE A 10 15.32 -0.03 1.57
CA PHE A 10 14.27 -0.41 0.63
C PHE A 10 13.26 0.73 0.43
N GLN A 11 12.86 1.40 1.51
CA GLN A 11 11.97 2.55 1.45
C GLN A 11 12.57 3.71 0.64
N ILE A 12 13.87 4.01 0.85
CA ILE A 12 14.58 5.03 0.07
C ILE A 12 14.63 4.65 -1.41
N ALA A 13 14.90 3.39 -1.73
CA ALA A 13 14.91 2.91 -3.11
C ALA A 13 13.53 3.07 -3.77
N ILE A 14 12.45 2.73 -3.05
CA ILE A 14 11.07 2.93 -3.53
C ILE A 14 10.82 4.40 -3.85
N TYR A 15 11.20 5.33 -2.97
CA TYR A 15 10.95 6.76 -3.22
C TYR A 15 11.74 7.30 -4.41
N LYS A 16 12.99 6.84 -4.60
CA LYS A 16 13.78 7.20 -5.79
C LYS A 16 13.12 6.69 -7.08
N MET A 17 12.74 5.41 -7.09
CA MET A 17 12.05 4.81 -8.24
C MET A 17 10.70 5.49 -8.51
N GLN A 18 9.97 5.84 -7.46
CA GLN A 18 8.70 6.55 -7.56
C GLN A 18 8.88 7.93 -8.20
N ALA A 19 9.93 8.67 -7.84
CA ALA A 19 10.22 9.97 -8.45
C ALA A 19 10.44 9.86 -9.97
N GLU A 20 11.22 8.86 -10.42
CA GLU A 20 11.40 8.59 -11.85
C GLU A 20 10.09 8.21 -12.54
N ILE A 21 9.28 7.35 -11.90
CA ILE A 21 7.98 6.95 -12.43
C ILE A 21 7.05 8.15 -12.56
N LEU A 22 7.09 9.10 -11.63
CA LEU A 22 6.24 10.29 -11.70
C LEU A 22 6.55 11.16 -12.91
N GLU A 23 7.82 11.30 -13.28
CA GLU A 23 8.23 11.99 -14.50
C GLU A 23 7.67 11.27 -15.74
N ASP A 24 7.85 9.95 -15.81
CA ASP A 24 7.35 9.13 -16.92
C ASP A 24 5.81 9.16 -17.06
N LEU A 25 5.10 9.36 -15.95
CA LEU A 25 3.63 9.41 -15.87
C LEU A 25 3.04 10.83 -16.05
N GLY A 26 3.87 11.83 -16.30
CA GLY A 26 3.43 13.21 -16.50
C GLY A 26 3.07 13.96 -15.21
N GLN A 27 3.65 13.56 -14.08
CA GLN A 27 3.50 14.19 -12.76
C GLN A 27 2.04 14.29 -12.27
N PRO A 28 1.30 13.16 -12.18
CA PRO A 28 -0.08 13.19 -11.68
C PRO A 28 -0.11 13.61 -10.21
N THR A 29 -1.18 14.29 -9.79
CA THR A 29 -1.40 14.68 -8.38
C THR A 29 -1.39 13.44 -7.47
N GLN A 30 -0.54 13.44 -6.45
CA GLN A 30 -0.33 12.30 -5.56
C GLN A 30 -1.37 12.24 -4.44
N VAL A 31 -2.60 11.88 -4.82
CA VAL A 31 -3.70 11.53 -3.91
C VAL A 31 -4.25 10.15 -4.28
N THR A 32 -5.03 9.51 -3.41
CA THR A 32 -5.69 8.24 -3.74
C THR A 32 -6.55 8.40 -5.00
N PRO A 33 -6.46 7.48 -5.99
CA PRO A 33 -5.68 6.23 -5.99
C PRO A 33 -4.24 6.35 -6.52
N TYR A 34 -3.84 7.49 -7.09
CA TYR A 34 -2.55 7.69 -7.76
C TYR A 34 -1.34 7.45 -6.86
N ALA A 35 -1.36 7.96 -5.62
CA ALA A 35 -0.25 7.78 -4.67
C ALA A 35 0.02 6.29 -4.37
N ALA A 36 -1.05 5.50 -4.21
CA ALA A 36 -0.94 4.07 -3.98
C ALA A 36 -0.43 3.34 -5.24
N ASN A 37 -0.94 3.71 -6.42
CA ASN A 37 -0.56 3.09 -7.68
C ASN A 37 0.90 3.38 -8.06
N THR A 38 1.39 4.61 -7.86
CA THR A 38 2.79 4.98 -8.16
C THR A 38 3.76 4.28 -7.21
N THR A 39 3.40 4.16 -5.92
CA THR A 39 4.18 3.39 -4.94
C THR A 39 4.21 1.90 -5.29
N GLY A 40 3.06 1.32 -5.67
CA GLY A 40 2.97 -0.08 -6.10
C GLY A 40 3.79 -0.35 -7.37
N GLN A 41 3.74 0.56 -8.34
CA GLN A 41 4.60 0.49 -9.53
C GLN A 41 6.08 0.61 -9.17
N ALA A 42 6.46 1.49 -8.24
CA ALA A 42 7.86 1.64 -7.83
C ALA A 42 8.42 0.36 -7.20
N ALA A 43 7.66 -0.30 -6.33
CA ALA A 43 8.05 -1.59 -5.78
C ALA A 43 8.19 -2.67 -6.88
N LEU A 44 7.23 -2.74 -7.80
CA LEU A 44 7.25 -3.67 -8.92
C LEU A 44 8.43 -3.42 -9.87
N SER A 45 8.74 -2.16 -10.15
CA SER A 45 9.84 -1.74 -11.01
C SER A 45 11.20 -2.06 -10.42
N LEU A 46 11.38 -1.86 -9.11
CA LEU A 46 12.59 -2.29 -8.41
C LEU A 46 12.76 -3.81 -8.44
N TRP A 47 11.68 -4.55 -8.22
CA TRP A 47 11.70 -6.00 -8.33
C TRP A 47 12.19 -6.46 -9.72
N HIS A 48 11.62 -5.89 -10.79
CA HIS A 48 12.04 -6.20 -12.16
C HIS A 48 13.50 -5.89 -12.42
N GLN A 49 14.00 -4.75 -11.93
CA GLN A 49 15.42 -4.39 -12.07
C GLN A 49 16.34 -5.37 -11.35
N LEU A 50 15.96 -5.85 -10.16
CA LEU A 50 16.71 -6.88 -9.42
C LEU A 50 16.75 -8.21 -10.20
N GLU A 51 15.73 -8.51 -11.00
CA GLU A 51 15.69 -9.65 -11.91
C GLU A 51 16.36 -9.39 -13.27
N GLY A 52 17.00 -8.24 -13.47
CA GLY A 52 17.66 -7.86 -14.73
C GLY A 52 16.69 -7.52 -15.87
N ARG A 53 15.42 -7.22 -15.56
CA ARG A 53 14.39 -6.85 -16.55
C ARG A 53 14.23 -5.33 -16.62
N ASP A 54 13.54 -4.88 -17.68
CA ASP A 54 13.10 -3.49 -17.81
C ASP A 54 12.23 -3.07 -16.61
N LYS A 55 12.39 -1.83 -16.14
CA LYS A 55 11.65 -1.32 -14.96
C LYS A 55 10.14 -1.32 -15.18
N TYR A 56 9.68 -1.26 -16.43
CA TYR A 56 8.27 -1.41 -16.81
C TYR A 56 8.02 -2.75 -17.50
N HIS A 57 8.71 -3.82 -17.12
CA HIS A 57 8.45 -5.16 -17.66
C HIS A 57 6.96 -5.53 -17.56
N SER A 58 6.32 -5.21 -16.43
CA SER A 58 4.85 -5.19 -16.28
C SER A 58 4.38 -3.88 -15.65
N LEU A 59 3.13 -3.48 -15.93
CA LEU A 59 2.50 -2.33 -15.29
C LEU A 59 1.59 -2.77 -14.15
N TYR A 60 1.65 -2.03 -13.05
CA TYR A 60 0.70 -2.13 -11.96
C TYR A 60 -0.71 -1.82 -12.49
N PRO A 61 -1.76 -2.58 -12.11
CA PRO A 61 -3.09 -2.44 -12.72
C PRO A 61 -3.64 -1.01 -12.71
N GLY A 62 -3.52 -0.31 -11.57
CA GLY A 62 -3.99 1.07 -11.46
C GLY A 62 -3.17 2.09 -12.28
N ILE A 63 -1.93 1.78 -12.65
CA ILE A 63 -1.13 2.58 -13.59
C ILE A 63 -1.60 2.32 -15.02
N ALA A 64 -1.86 1.06 -15.38
CA ALA A 64 -2.43 0.74 -16.69
C ALA A 64 -3.78 1.43 -16.90
N ASP A 65 -4.67 1.38 -15.90
CA ASP A 65 -5.97 2.08 -15.92
C ASP A 65 -5.83 3.60 -16.08
N TYR A 66 -4.90 4.21 -15.33
CA TYR A 66 -4.58 5.64 -15.48
C TYR A 66 -4.16 5.98 -16.90
N LEU A 67 -3.18 5.25 -17.45
CA LEU A 67 -2.56 5.54 -18.75
C LEU A 67 -3.54 5.42 -19.93
N VAL A 68 -4.58 4.61 -19.79
CA VAL A 68 -5.64 4.50 -20.81
C VAL A 68 -6.79 5.49 -20.61
N GLY A 69 -6.76 6.33 -19.56
CA GLY A 69 -7.73 7.41 -19.36
C GLY A 69 -8.92 7.08 -18.45
N ARG A 70 -8.91 5.93 -17.75
CA ARG A 70 -10.02 5.53 -16.86
C ARG A 70 -10.21 6.44 -15.66
N HIS A 71 -9.15 7.13 -15.25
CA HIS A 71 -9.18 8.04 -14.11
C HIS A 71 -9.30 9.52 -14.51
N GLY A 72 -9.37 9.83 -15.80
CA GLY A 72 -9.44 11.20 -16.30
C GLY A 72 -8.49 11.45 -17.47
N LYS A 73 -8.21 12.74 -17.71
CA LYS A 73 -7.33 13.16 -18.79
C LYS A 73 -5.87 12.90 -18.41
N VAL A 74 -5.18 12.13 -19.25
CA VAL A 74 -3.73 11.89 -19.14
C VAL A 74 -2.96 13.10 -19.70
N PRO A 75 -1.97 13.65 -18.98
CA PRO A 75 -1.13 14.74 -19.47
C PRO A 75 -0.37 14.36 -20.74
N SER A 76 -0.19 15.32 -21.65
CA SER A 76 0.58 15.10 -22.91
C SER A 76 2.07 14.82 -22.67
N SER A 77 2.60 15.19 -21.51
CA SER A 77 3.96 14.88 -21.06
C SER A 77 4.18 13.41 -20.73
N THR A 78 3.10 12.63 -20.57
CA THR A 78 3.17 11.19 -20.25
C THR A 78 3.87 10.40 -21.36
N SER A 79 4.71 9.44 -20.97
CA SER A 79 5.43 8.59 -21.91
C SER A 79 4.49 7.81 -22.85
N LYS A 80 4.61 8.08 -24.15
CA LYS A 80 3.83 7.39 -25.20
C LYS A 80 4.08 5.88 -25.20
N LYS A 81 5.31 5.44 -24.90
CA LYS A 81 5.66 4.01 -24.81
C LYS A 81 4.85 3.32 -23.71
N LEU A 82 4.66 3.98 -22.57
CA LEU A 82 3.87 3.43 -21.46
C LEU A 82 2.38 3.37 -21.81
N ILE A 83 1.85 4.38 -22.49
CA ILE A 83 0.47 4.36 -22.99
C ILE A 83 0.25 3.16 -23.92
N THR A 84 1.14 2.95 -24.89
CA THR A 84 1.07 1.79 -25.80
C THR A 84 1.13 0.46 -25.04
N LYS A 85 1.99 0.38 -24.01
CA LYS A 85 2.08 -0.82 -23.17
C LYS A 85 0.80 -1.07 -22.37
N ALA A 86 0.21 -0.03 -21.78
CA ALA A 86 -1.04 -0.14 -21.03
C ALA A 86 -2.20 -0.59 -21.92
N LEU A 87 -2.31 -0.03 -23.13
CA LEU A 87 -3.29 -0.45 -24.14
C LEU A 87 -3.14 -1.94 -24.47
N LYS A 88 -1.91 -2.42 -24.70
CA LYS A 88 -1.64 -3.84 -24.95
C LYS A 88 -2.01 -4.72 -23.75
N GLN A 89 -1.67 -4.30 -22.53
CA GLN A 89 -1.96 -5.04 -21.30
C GLN A 89 -3.47 -5.18 -21.04
N LEU A 90 -4.25 -4.15 -21.38
CA LEU A 90 -5.70 -4.12 -21.20
C LEU A 90 -6.48 -4.57 -22.45
N ASN A 91 -5.79 -5.02 -23.49
CA ASN A 91 -6.36 -5.43 -24.78
C ASN A 91 -7.26 -4.35 -25.42
N LEU A 92 -6.80 -3.08 -25.38
CA LEU A 92 -7.48 -1.92 -25.94
C LEU A 92 -6.77 -1.41 -27.18
N LYS A 93 -7.53 -0.94 -28.19
CA LYS A 93 -6.98 -0.32 -29.40
C LYS A 93 -6.62 1.16 -29.19
N THR A 94 -7.43 1.87 -28.40
CA THR A 94 -7.30 3.31 -28.14
C THR A 94 -7.60 3.61 -26.68
N SER A 95 -7.11 4.75 -26.21
CA SER A 95 -7.45 5.27 -24.88
C SER A 95 -8.96 5.47 -24.75
N GLU A 96 -9.46 5.25 -23.55
CA GLU A 96 -10.85 5.46 -23.19
C GLU A 96 -11.12 6.93 -22.86
N LYS A 97 -12.35 7.37 -23.13
CA LYS A 97 -12.81 8.68 -22.69
C LYS A 97 -13.39 8.54 -21.28
N TYR A 98 -12.89 9.35 -20.36
CA TYR A 98 -13.42 9.37 -19.00
C TYR A 98 -14.91 9.76 -18.98
N THR A 99 -15.72 8.94 -18.32
CA THR A 99 -17.14 9.21 -18.03
C THR A 99 -17.28 9.67 -16.59
N LYS A 100 -17.88 10.84 -16.38
CA LYS A 100 -18.14 11.38 -15.02
C LYS A 100 -19.12 10.49 -14.29
N ALA A 101 -19.05 10.46 -12.97
CA ALA A 101 -19.92 9.63 -12.14
C ALA A 101 -21.42 9.88 -12.40
N VAL A 102 -21.81 11.14 -12.62
CA VAL A 102 -23.20 11.53 -12.92
C VAL A 102 -23.72 11.02 -14.28
N ASP A 103 -22.81 10.71 -15.20
CA ASP A 103 -23.13 10.22 -16.54
C ASP A 103 -23.07 8.69 -16.62
N ARG A 104 -22.70 8.01 -15.53
CA ARG A 104 -22.63 6.54 -15.47
C ARG A 104 -24.03 5.96 -15.19
N PRO A 105 -24.34 4.77 -15.74
CA PRO A 105 -25.58 4.08 -15.41
C PRO A 105 -25.70 3.84 -13.90
N ASN A 106 -26.92 3.94 -13.38
CA ASN A 106 -27.20 3.59 -12.00
C ASN A 106 -26.98 2.07 -11.79
N GLY A 107 -26.02 1.72 -10.93
CA GLY A 107 -25.69 0.32 -10.63
C GLY A 107 -26.58 -0.34 -9.60
N ILE A 108 -27.46 0.41 -8.92
CA ILE A 108 -28.33 -0.10 -7.85
C ILE A 108 -29.24 -1.26 -8.32
N PRO A 109 -29.94 -1.17 -9.47
CA PRO A 109 -30.82 -2.27 -9.91
C PRO A 109 -30.08 -3.59 -10.14
N ILE A 110 -28.88 -3.51 -10.73
CA ILE A 110 -28.04 -4.69 -10.98
C ILE A 110 -27.54 -5.29 -9.65
N ALA A 111 -27.23 -4.44 -8.68
CA ALA A 111 -26.79 -4.87 -7.36
C ALA A 111 -27.91 -5.55 -6.57
N GLU A 112 -29.14 -5.03 -6.67
CA GLU A 112 -30.33 -5.62 -6.07
C GLU A 112 -30.62 -7.02 -6.63
N GLU A 113 -30.61 -7.17 -7.96
CA GLU A 113 -30.80 -8.46 -8.64
C GLU A 113 -29.81 -9.50 -8.13
N LYS A 114 -28.51 -9.16 -8.08
CA LYS A 114 -27.46 -10.06 -7.55
C LYS A 114 -27.67 -10.47 -6.10
N LEU A 115 -28.14 -9.55 -5.25
CA LEU A 115 -28.40 -9.86 -3.84
C LEU A 115 -29.62 -10.76 -3.67
N VAL A 116 -30.68 -10.53 -4.46
CA VAL A 116 -31.88 -11.37 -4.48
C VAL A 116 -31.54 -12.77 -4.98
N GLU A 117 -30.81 -12.89 -6.08
CA GLU A 117 -30.31 -14.18 -6.61
C GLU A 117 -29.47 -14.93 -5.58
N ALA A 118 -28.66 -14.22 -4.79
CA ALA A 118 -27.82 -14.80 -3.76
C ALA A 118 -28.57 -15.11 -2.45
N GLY A 119 -29.90 -14.91 -2.40
CA GLY A 119 -30.77 -15.33 -1.30
C GLY A 119 -31.25 -14.22 -0.36
N LEU A 120 -30.88 -12.96 -0.59
CA LEU A 120 -31.36 -11.83 0.19
C LEU A 120 -32.64 -11.25 -0.46
N LEU A 121 -33.80 -11.80 -0.11
CA LEU A 121 -35.07 -11.52 -0.80
C LEU A 121 -35.55 -10.06 -0.75
N LYS A 122 -35.14 -9.28 0.27
CA LYS A 122 -35.50 -7.86 0.41
C LYS A 122 -34.27 -7.04 0.84
N PRO A 123 -33.32 -6.79 -0.07
CA PRO A 123 -32.14 -6.00 0.25
C PRO A 123 -32.53 -4.58 0.66
N THR A 124 -31.89 -4.05 1.70
CA THR A 124 -32.00 -2.64 2.07
C THR A 124 -31.25 -1.76 1.07
N LEU A 125 -31.60 -0.48 0.99
CA LEU A 125 -30.87 0.50 0.18
C LEU A 125 -29.36 0.52 0.48
N ARG A 126 -28.98 0.39 1.75
CA ARG A 126 -27.56 0.33 2.17
C ARG A 126 -26.85 -0.89 1.59
N GLN A 127 -27.51 -2.05 1.56
CA GLN A 127 -26.94 -3.27 0.99
C GLN A 127 -26.81 -3.13 -0.54
N ASN A 128 -27.82 -2.58 -1.22
CA ASN A 128 -27.75 -2.32 -2.66
C ASN A 128 -26.62 -1.36 -3.02
N ILE A 129 -26.46 -0.26 -2.26
CA ILE A 129 -25.33 0.67 -2.44
C ILE A 129 -24.00 -0.06 -2.22
N SER A 130 -23.89 -0.84 -1.15
CA SER A 130 -22.66 -1.58 -0.84
C SER A 130 -22.29 -2.56 -1.94
N ALA A 131 -23.24 -3.37 -2.42
CA ALA A 131 -23.04 -4.32 -3.51
C ALA A 131 -22.73 -3.63 -4.85
N SER A 132 -23.22 -2.41 -5.07
CA SER A 132 -22.90 -1.62 -6.27
C SER A 132 -21.47 -1.06 -6.27
N LEU A 133 -20.89 -0.83 -5.09
CA LEU A 133 -19.58 -0.18 -4.93
C LEU A 133 -18.44 -1.17 -4.68
N LEU A 134 -18.71 -2.22 -3.90
CA LEU A 134 -17.72 -3.21 -3.50
C LEU A 134 -17.46 -4.19 -4.64
N LYS A 135 -16.18 -4.50 -4.83
CA LYS A 135 -15.73 -5.51 -5.78
C LYS A 135 -15.01 -6.62 -5.03
N ASP A 136 -15.10 -7.82 -5.58
CA ASP A 136 -14.30 -8.94 -5.11
C ASP A 136 -12.81 -8.61 -5.20
N SER A 137 -12.05 -9.00 -4.17
CA SER A 137 -10.61 -8.78 -4.11
C SER A 137 -9.94 -9.81 -3.22
N GLY A 138 -9.08 -10.65 -3.81
CA GLY A 138 -8.42 -11.73 -3.07
C GLY A 138 -9.44 -12.67 -2.42
N SER A 139 -9.36 -12.81 -1.10
CA SER A 139 -10.30 -13.60 -0.28
C SER A 139 -11.61 -12.86 0.04
N PHE A 140 -11.70 -11.55 -0.27
CA PHE A 140 -12.91 -10.78 -0.04
C PHE A 140 -13.91 -11.00 -1.19
N LYS A 141 -15.09 -11.48 -0.83
CA LYS A 141 -16.23 -11.70 -1.72
C LYS A 141 -17.36 -10.76 -1.31
N ALA A 142 -17.66 -9.77 -2.15
CA ALA A 142 -18.50 -8.64 -1.75
C ALA A 142 -19.93 -9.06 -1.41
N ILE A 143 -20.55 -9.88 -2.26
CA ILE A 143 -21.92 -10.39 -2.07
C ILE A 143 -21.98 -11.32 -0.86
N GLU A 144 -21.06 -12.29 -0.77
CA GLU A 144 -20.99 -13.22 0.37
C GLU A 144 -20.80 -12.49 1.70
N HIS A 145 -19.96 -11.45 1.73
CA HIS A 145 -19.76 -10.63 2.91
C HIS A 145 -21.07 -9.91 3.33
N ILE A 146 -21.80 -9.32 2.38
CA ILE A 146 -23.08 -8.67 2.67
C ILE A 146 -24.11 -9.67 3.21
N LEU A 147 -24.17 -10.88 2.64
CA LEU A 147 -25.02 -11.96 3.14
C LEU A 147 -24.62 -12.40 4.54
N SER A 148 -23.32 -12.52 4.83
CA SER A 148 -22.83 -12.93 6.14
C SER A 148 -23.24 -11.95 7.24
N ILE A 149 -23.24 -10.65 6.95
CA ILE A 149 -23.71 -9.61 7.87
C ILE A 149 -25.24 -9.68 8.02
N ALA A 150 -25.97 -9.85 6.90
CA ALA A 150 -27.43 -9.93 6.92
C ALA A 150 -27.95 -11.13 7.73
N ASN A 151 -27.21 -12.24 7.69
CA ASN A 151 -27.52 -13.47 8.42
C ASN A 151 -26.91 -13.50 9.83
N GLU A 152 -26.43 -12.36 10.35
CA GLU A 152 -25.77 -12.22 11.67
C GLU A 152 -24.55 -13.14 11.89
N CYS A 153 -24.05 -13.77 10.82
CA CYS A 153 -22.88 -14.64 10.83
C CYS A 153 -21.55 -13.85 10.92
N ASN A 154 -21.62 -12.52 10.79
CA ASN A 154 -20.49 -11.62 10.87
C ASN A 154 -20.88 -10.34 11.63
N SER A 155 -20.73 -10.40 12.95
CA SER A 155 -20.94 -9.26 13.83
C SER A 155 -19.63 -8.49 14.03
N PRO A 156 -19.65 -7.15 14.09
CA PRO A 156 -18.45 -6.38 14.41
C PRO A 156 -17.91 -6.78 15.78
N ASP A 157 -16.59 -6.96 15.86
CA ASP A 157 -15.91 -7.22 17.13
C ASP A 157 -16.20 -6.09 18.13
N THR A 158 -16.21 -6.44 19.41
CA THR A 158 -16.29 -5.42 20.47
C THR A 158 -15.08 -4.48 20.37
N PRO A 159 -15.29 -3.16 20.49
CA PRO A 159 -14.17 -2.22 20.49
C PRO A 159 -13.15 -2.60 21.57
N PRO A 160 -11.85 -2.59 21.26
CA PRO A 160 -10.85 -2.98 22.23
C PRO A 160 -10.85 -1.97 23.40
N GLN A 161 -10.91 -2.47 24.63
CA GLN A 161 -10.91 -1.63 25.84
C GLN A 161 -9.58 -0.90 26.05
N LEU A 162 -8.50 -1.46 25.52
CA LEU A 162 -7.16 -0.87 25.54
C LEU A 162 -6.64 -0.72 24.10
N PRO A 163 -5.80 0.30 23.83
CA PRO A 163 -5.12 0.40 22.55
C PRO A 163 -4.38 -0.90 22.19
N PHE A 164 -4.30 -1.24 20.90
CA PHE A 164 -3.69 -2.48 20.42
C PHE A 164 -2.30 -2.77 21.01
N TYR A 165 -1.47 -1.73 21.20
CA TYR A 165 -0.12 -1.83 21.75
C TYR A 165 -0.07 -2.07 23.27
N ALA A 166 -1.18 -1.88 23.97
CA ALA A 166 -1.33 -2.12 25.41
C ALA A 166 -2.02 -3.46 25.72
N MET A 167 -2.55 -4.15 24.71
CA MET A 167 -3.11 -5.49 24.87
C MET A 167 -2.00 -6.56 24.84
N PRO A 168 -2.11 -7.63 25.66
CA PRO A 168 -1.19 -8.76 25.57
C PRO A 168 -1.24 -9.41 24.17
N PRO A 169 -0.13 -10.02 23.69
CA PRO A 169 -0.11 -10.72 22.40
C PRO A 169 -1.23 -11.75 22.32
N ASN A 170 -1.99 -11.74 21.23
CA ASN A 170 -3.04 -12.73 20.97
C ASN A 170 -2.66 -13.53 19.71
N PRO A 171 -1.88 -14.61 19.86
CA PRO A 171 -1.37 -15.36 18.72
C PRO A 171 -2.52 -16.08 18.01
N LYS A 172 -2.83 -15.68 16.77
CA LYS A 172 -3.85 -16.36 15.95
C LYS A 172 -3.25 -17.60 15.30
N ILE A 173 -3.87 -18.76 15.49
CA ILE A 173 -3.46 -20.00 14.81
C ILE A 173 -3.60 -19.81 13.29
N ARG A 174 -2.62 -20.29 12.53
CA ARG A 174 -2.64 -20.27 11.07
C ARG A 174 -3.76 -21.16 10.54
N ALA A 175 -4.31 -20.81 9.38
CA ALA A 175 -5.41 -21.57 8.77
C ALA A 175 -5.05 -23.04 8.46
N ASP A 176 -3.76 -23.35 8.28
CA ASP A 176 -3.23 -24.69 8.04
C ASP A 176 -2.92 -25.49 9.33
N GLY A 177 -3.14 -24.90 10.50
CA GLY A 177 -2.82 -25.51 11.80
C GLY A 177 -1.33 -25.65 12.11
N SER A 178 -0.42 -25.17 11.24
CA SER A 178 1.03 -25.39 11.35
C SER A 178 1.74 -24.48 12.35
N GLY A 179 1.00 -23.63 13.07
CA GLY A 179 1.53 -22.73 14.09
C GLY A 179 0.70 -21.46 14.25
N PHE A 180 1.32 -20.39 14.73
CA PHE A 180 0.68 -19.09 14.91
C PHE A 180 1.11 -18.10 13.80
N ASN A 181 0.19 -17.21 13.42
CA ASN A 181 0.50 -16.02 12.64
C ASN A 181 1.39 -15.14 13.50
N ARG A 182 2.64 -14.96 13.04
CA ARG A 182 3.56 -14.04 13.70
C ARG A 182 3.10 -12.62 13.41
N ASP A 183 2.71 -11.89 14.44
CA ASP A 183 2.33 -10.49 14.31
C ASP A 183 3.51 -9.56 14.65
N ILE A 184 3.29 -8.25 14.55
CA ILE A 184 4.34 -7.28 14.84
C ILE A 184 4.86 -7.38 16.28
N ARG A 185 4.09 -7.92 17.23
CA ARG A 185 4.47 -8.10 18.62
C ARG A 185 5.44 -9.26 18.78
N ASP A 186 5.32 -10.32 17.97
CA ASP A 186 6.33 -11.38 17.89
C ASP A 186 7.66 -10.82 17.39
N ALA A 187 7.61 -9.93 16.38
CA ALA A 187 8.80 -9.23 15.92
C ALA A 187 9.39 -8.33 17.01
N VAL A 188 8.56 -7.59 17.77
CA VAL A 188 8.98 -6.76 18.91
C VAL A 188 9.59 -7.59 20.02
N SER A 189 9.00 -8.74 20.35
CA SER A 189 9.52 -9.67 21.35
C SER A 189 10.89 -10.20 20.93
N VAL A 190 11.05 -10.64 19.68
CA VAL A 190 12.32 -11.16 19.12
C VAL A 190 13.44 -10.12 19.16
N ILE A 191 13.15 -8.83 19.02
CA ILE A 191 14.16 -7.78 19.11
C ILE A 191 14.45 -7.33 20.55
N GLY A 192 13.80 -7.91 21.57
CA GLY A 192 14.02 -7.60 22.99
C GLY A 192 12.93 -6.74 23.64
N GLY A 193 11.74 -6.70 23.07
CA GLY A 193 10.58 -5.97 23.60
C GLY A 193 10.50 -4.51 23.17
N TYR A 194 9.47 -3.81 23.66
CA TYR A 194 9.19 -2.42 23.30
C TYR A 194 10.30 -1.44 23.71
N SER A 195 10.99 -1.70 24.84
CA SER A 195 12.13 -0.90 25.27
C SER A 195 13.27 -0.93 24.24
N LYS A 196 13.58 -2.12 23.71
CA LYS A 196 14.61 -2.26 22.69
C LYS A 196 14.16 -1.72 21.34
N LEU A 197 12.88 -1.85 20.99
CA LEU A 197 12.31 -1.19 19.81
C LEU A 197 12.44 0.33 19.90
N GLN A 198 12.11 0.93 21.05
CA GLN A 198 12.22 2.37 21.26
C GLN A 198 13.67 2.84 21.13
N GLU A 199 14.61 2.14 21.77
CA GLU A 199 16.04 2.45 21.64
C GLU A 199 16.48 2.44 20.17
N ILE A 200 16.06 1.42 19.40
CA ILE A 200 16.39 1.34 17.97
C ILE A 200 15.73 2.48 17.19
N ALA A 201 14.47 2.80 17.46
CA ALA A 201 13.75 3.88 16.80
C ALA A 201 14.42 5.25 17.04
N GLU A 202 14.81 5.54 18.28
CA GLU A 202 15.54 6.76 18.65
C GLU A 202 16.89 6.83 17.92
N ARG A 203 17.63 5.73 17.85
CA ARG A 203 18.93 5.67 17.16
C ARG A 203 18.78 5.86 15.65
N VAL A 204 17.78 5.24 15.02
CA VAL A 204 17.49 5.43 13.59
C VAL A 204 17.06 6.86 13.31
N LEU A 205 16.29 7.48 14.21
CA LEU A 205 15.91 8.89 14.11
C LEU A 205 17.13 9.80 14.16
N HIS A 206 18.04 9.59 15.10
CA HIS A 206 19.30 10.34 15.19
C HIS A 206 20.15 10.20 13.92
N ILE A 207 20.29 8.99 13.38
CA ILE A 207 21.00 8.76 12.11
C ILE A 207 20.35 9.55 10.97
N LYS A 208 19.02 9.51 10.87
CA LYS A 208 18.29 10.27 9.85
C LYS A 208 18.51 11.78 10.00
N GLN A 209 18.42 12.30 11.22
CA GLN A 209 18.64 13.72 11.50
C GLN A 209 20.08 14.17 11.18
N LEU A 210 21.08 13.31 11.42
CA LEU A 210 22.48 13.54 11.00
C LEU A 210 22.60 13.59 9.47
N VAL A 211 22.09 12.57 8.77
CA VAL A 211 22.14 12.50 7.29
C VAL A 211 21.40 13.66 6.63
N ASP A 212 20.26 14.07 7.19
CA ASP A 212 19.47 15.21 6.71
C ASP A 212 20.06 16.57 7.13
N ARG A 213 21.26 16.59 7.77
CA ARG A 213 21.96 17.78 8.28
C ARG A 213 21.09 18.68 9.16
N ARG A 214 20.25 18.07 10.01
CA ARG A 214 19.36 18.79 10.94
C ARG A 214 20.03 19.14 12.27
N TYR A 215 21.22 18.61 12.52
CA TYR A 215 22.04 18.99 13.67
C TYR A 215 23.02 20.10 13.29
N ILE A 216 23.16 21.07 14.19
CA ILE A 216 24.19 22.11 14.11
C ILE A 216 25.30 21.70 15.09
N PHE A 217 26.50 21.48 14.57
CA PHE A 217 27.67 21.15 15.38
C PHE A 217 28.50 22.42 15.66
N PRO A 218 29.15 22.51 16.84
CA PRO A 218 30.05 23.61 17.14
C PRO A 218 31.19 23.71 16.12
N ALA A 219 31.56 24.93 15.74
CA ALA A 219 32.70 25.18 14.85
C ALA A 219 34.00 24.72 15.54
N GLY A 220 34.84 23.96 14.83
CA GLY A 220 36.11 23.42 15.33
C GLY A 220 36.07 21.94 15.73
N GLU A 221 34.90 21.29 15.76
CA GLU A 221 34.77 19.86 16.03
C GLU A 221 34.41 19.07 14.76
N GLU A 222 35.32 19.07 13.78
CA GLU A 222 35.12 18.52 12.42
C GLU A 222 34.82 17.00 12.36
N ASP A 223 34.91 16.30 13.50
CA ASP A 223 34.71 14.86 13.58
C ASP A 223 33.54 14.43 14.48
N LEU A 224 32.84 15.38 15.13
CA LEU A 224 31.71 15.06 16.02
C LEU A 224 30.56 14.38 15.29
N GLU A 225 30.19 14.92 14.12
CA GLU A 225 29.12 14.37 13.29
C GLU A 225 29.43 12.92 12.89
N LYS A 226 30.66 12.67 12.42
CA LYS A 226 31.13 11.33 12.02
C LYS A 226 31.20 10.37 13.20
N LYS A 227 31.72 10.82 14.35
CA LYS A 227 31.77 10.03 15.59
C LYS A 227 30.37 9.66 16.07
N TRP A 228 29.44 10.61 16.08
CA TRP A 228 28.05 10.36 16.45
C TRP A 228 27.36 9.40 15.48
N LEU A 229 27.53 9.60 14.18
CA LEU A 229 26.98 8.70 13.16
C LEU A 229 27.50 7.27 13.36
N ARG A 230 28.82 7.11 13.53
CA ARG A 230 29.45 5.81 13.74
C ARG A 230 28.98 5.14 15.03
N ALA A 231 28.92 5.87 16.15
CA ALA A 231 28.47 5.34 17.44
C ALA A 231 27.01 4.88 17.40
N ASN A 232 26.13 5.62 16.71
CA ASN A 232 24.73 5.21 16.53
C ASN A 232 24.61 3.98 15.63
N ILE A 233 25.44 3.86 14.57
CA ILE A 233 25.46 2.68 13.69
C ILE A 233 26.01 1.44 14.41
N GLU A 234 27.07 1.57 15.21
CA GLU A 234 27.67 0.45 15.95
C GLU A 234 26.70 -0.14 16.97
N ARG A 235 25.91 0.70 17.65
CA ARG A 235 24.86 0.25 18.57
C ARG A 235 23.66 -0.40 17.88
N LEU A 236 23.58 -0.27 16.55
CA LEU A 236 22.61 -0.93 15.69
C LEU A 236 23.18 -2.19 14.97
N ARG A 237 24.35 -2.71 15.38
CA ARG A 237 24.86 -4.04 14.94
C ARG A 237 24.64 -5.13 15.98
#